data_AF-A0A7C7UM08-F1
#
_entry.id   AF-A0A7C7UM08-F1
#
_cell.length_a   1.000
_cell.length_b   1.000
_cell.length_c   1.000
_cell.angle_alpha   90.00
_cell.angle_beta   90.00
_cell.angle_gamma   90.00
#
_symmetry.space_group_name_H-M   'P 1'
#
loop_
_entity.id
_entity.type
_entity.pdbx_description
1 polymer ?
#
loop_
_entity_poly.entity_id
_entity_poly.type
_entity_poly.pdbx_seq_one_letter_code
_entity_poly.pdbx_strand_id
1 'polypeptide(L)'
;RDYTGAETCVHEDPADPWDAARFEAELAPFYEEFEAILFQPSARQAHLAQVTQTGPDRYQAHQVLCDDQGENMYCIEAVVHADPLLPDSPLLRLRRIGT
;
A
#
# COMPACT_ATOMS: atom_id res chain seq x y z
N ARG A 1 12.07 7.49 6.87
CA ARG A 1 10.63 7.29 6.53
C ARG A 1 10.20 8.53 5.78
N ASP A 2 9.62 8.39 4.59
CA ASP A 2 9.22 9.52 3.73
C ASP A 2 7.72 9.42 3.44
N TYR A 3 6.91 9.98 4.35
CA TYR A 3 5.45 9.90 4.27
C TYR A 3 4.87 10.88 3.24
N THR A 4 5.53 12.03 3.04
CA THR A 4 5.16 12.97 1.98
C THR A 4 5.39 12.36 0.60
N GLY A 5 6.49 11.60 0.41
CA GLY A 5 6.67 10.81 -0.80
C GLY A 5 5.59 9.72 -0.97
N ALA A 6 5.16 9.07 0.11
CA ALA A 6 4.11 8.05 0.07
C ALA A 6 2.75 8.61 -0.36
N GLU A 7 2.36 9.78 0.15
CA GLU A 7 1.15 10.51 -0.25
C GLU A 7 1.09 10.74 -1.76
N THR A 8 2.21 11.09 -2.40
CA THR A 8 2.26 11.30 -3.86
C THR A 8 2.12 10.02 -4.69
N CYS A 9 2.23 8.84 -4.07
CA CYS A 9 2.10 7.55 -4.75
C CYS A 9 0.65 7.04 -4.82
N VAL A 10 -0.27 7.68 -4.08
CA VAL A 10 -1.69 7.29 -4.03
C VAL A 10 -2.53 8.38 -4.69
N HIS A 11 -3.60 7.96 -5.36
CA HIS A 11 -4.57 8.88 -5.92
C HIS A 11 -5.40 9.49 -4.79
N GLU A 12 -5.52 10.81 -4.79
CA GLU A 12 -6.30 11.57 -3.83
C GLU A 12 -7.78 11.19 -3.88
N ASP A 13 -8.37 10.91 -2.72
CA ASP A 13 -9.81 10.75 -2.56
C ASP A 13 -10.28 11.72 -1.47
N PRO A 14 -11.00 12.81 -1.82
CA PRO A 14 -11.46 13.79 -0.84
C PRO A 14 -12.36 13.20 0.26
N ALA A 15 -12.99 12.04 0.02
CA ALA A 15 -13.80 11.35 1.01
C ALA A 15 -12.99 10.45 1.95
N ASP A 16 -11.76 10.06 1.57
CA ASP A 16 -10.90 9.13 2.30
C ASP A 16 -9.41 9.48 2.07
N PRO A 17 -8.95 10.67 2.51
CA PRO A 17 -7.63 11.19 2.17
C PRO A 17 -6.52 10.37 2.85
N TRP A 18 -5.48 10.06 2.08
CA TRP A 18 -4.25 9.42 2.55
C TRP A 18 -3.10 10.43 2.52
N ASP A 19 -3.11 11.33 3.50
CA ASP A 19 -2.04 12.31 3.71
C ASP A 19 -0.86 11.71 4.49
N ALA A 20 0.27 12.43 4.50
CA ALA A 20 1.46 12.01 5.24
C ALA A 20 1.19 11.70 6.74
N ALA A 21 0.28 12.44 7.39
CA ALA A 21 -0.05 12.25 8.80
C ALA A 21 -0.80 10.93 9.03
N ARG A 22 -1.71 10.56 8.14
CA ARG A 22 -2.40 9.27 8.17
C ARG A 22 -1.43 8.13 7.91
N PHE A 23 -0.53 8.26 6.93
CA PHE A 23 0.51 7.24 6.71
C PHE A 23 1.37 7.02 7.95
N GLU A 24 1.78 8.08 8.63
CA GLU A 24 2.54 7.98 9.88
C GLU A 24 1.73 7.28 10.97
N ALA A 25 0.46 7.66 11.17
CA ALA A 25 -0.40 7.06 12.19
C ALA A 25 -0.68 5.58 11.94
N GLU A 26 -0.97 5.18 10.71
CA GLU A 26 -1.30 3.79 10.34
C GLU A 26 -0.05 2.88 10.34
N LEU A 27 1.14 3.44 10.11
CA LEU A 27 2.41 2.71 10.23
C LEU A 27 3.01 2.73 11.64
N ALA A 28 2.49 3.56 12.56
CA ALA A 28 2.99 3.63 13.92
C ALA A 28 2.95 2.26 14.63
N PRO A 29 1.86 1.46 14.58
CA PRO A 29 1.83 0.14 15.19
C PRO A 29 2.90 -0.82 14.65
N PHE A 30 3.14 -0.81 13.34
CA PHE A 30 4.23 -1.59 12.74
C PHE A 30 5.58 -1.23 13.38
N TYR A 31 5.86 0.06 13.56
CA TYR A 31 7.13 0.52 14.12
C TYR A 31 7.22 0.47 15.65
N GLU A 32 6.11 0.20 16.35
CA GLU A 32 6.12 -0.16 17.77
C GLU A 32 6.60 -1.61 17.96
N GLU A 33 6.33 -2.48 16.99
CA GLU A 33 6.67 -3.91 17.04
C GLU A 33 7.98 -4.26 16.30
N PHE A 34 8.25 -3.60 15.17
CA PHE A 34 9.34 -3.93 14.25
C PHE A 34 10.25 -2.71 13.97
N GLU A 35 11.54 -2.95 13.75
CA GLU A 35 12.50 -1.86 13.56
C GLU A 35 12.45 -1.29 12.14
N ALA A 36 12.24 -2.15 11.14
CA ALA A 36 12.38 -1.77 9.73
C ALA A 36 11.43 -2.52 8.78
N ILE A 37 11.00 -1.82 7.73
CA ILE A 37 10.41 -2.45 6.54
C ILE A 37 11.56 -2.77 5.58
N LEU A 38 11.66 -4.03 5.16
CA LEU A 38 12.70 -4.54 4.28
C LEU A 38 12.32 -4.39 2.80
N PHE A 39 13.25 -3.91 1.99
CA PHE A 39 13.07 -3.69 0.53
C PHE A 39 13.98 -4.56 -0.34
N GLN A 40 14.60 -5.58 0.27
CA GLN A 40 15.48 -6.54 -0.39
C GLN A 40 14.76 -7.35 -1.48
N PRO A 41 15.48 -8.00 -2.42
CA PRO A 41 14.84 -8.75 -3.50
C PRO A 41 13.82 -9.80 -3.06
N SER A 42 14.02 -10.43 -1.89
CA SER A 42 13.05 -11.37 -1.31
C SER A 42 11.73 -10.73 -0.92
N ALA A 43 11.71 -9.45 -0.52
CA ALA A 43 10.50 -8.69 -0.20
C ALA A 43 9.66 -8.35 -1.46
N ARG A 44 10.21 -8.59 -2.66
CA ARG A 44 9.54 -8.36 -3.96
C ARG A 44 9.03 -9.64 -4.61
N GLN A 45 9.02 -10.75 -3.87
CA GLN A 45 8.50 -12.01 -4.39
C GLN A 45 7.00 -11.92 -4.67
N ALA A 46 6.55 -12.57 -5.76
CA ALA A 46 5.18 -12.45 -6.24
C ALA A 46 4.11 -12.87 -5.23
N HIS A 47 4.43 -13.74 -4.26
CA HIS A 47 3.47 -14.13 -3.24
C HIS A 47 3.21 -13.03 -2.20
N LEU A 48 4.12 -12.06 -2.07
CA LEU A 48 4.02 -10.91 -1.16
C LEU A 48 3.33 -9.70 -1.81
N ALA A 49 3.19 -9.71 -3.13
CA ALA A 49 2.61 -8.63 -3.92
C ALA A 49 1.57 -9.21 -4.88
N GLN A 50 0.30 -9.17 -4.48
CA GLN A 50 -0.79 -9.79 -5.21
C GLN A 50 -1.73 -8.73 -5.77
N VAL A 51 -2.10 -8.87 -7.03
CA VAL A 51 -3.12 -8.03 -7.67
C VAL A 51 -4.20 -8.93 -8.24
N THR A 52 -5.42 -8.79 -7.73
CA THR A 52 -6.57 -9.62 -8.10
C THR A 52 -7.62 -8.76 -8.77
N GLN A 53 -8.10 -9.18 -9.95
CA GLN A 53 -9.19 -8.49 -10.63
C GLN A 53 -10.51 -8.73 -9.89
N THR A 54 -11.21 -7.65 -9.54
CA THR A 54 -12.50 -7.69 -8.83
C THR A 54 -13.67 -7.21 -9.71
N GLY A 55 -13.39 -6.65 -10.88
CA GLY A 55 -14.37 -6.26 -11.90
C GLY A 55 -13.72 -5.76 -13.19
N PRO A 56 -14.50 -5.33 -14.18
CA PRO A 56 -13.96 -4.64 -15.36
C PRO A 56 -13.14 -3.43 -14.91
N ASP A 57 -11.87 -3.37 -15.34
CA ASP A 57 -10.90 -2.31 -15.01
C ASP A 57 -10.69 -2.03 -13.51
N ARG A 58 -11.10 -2.97 -12.64
CA ARG A 58 -10.99 -2.86 -11.19
C ARG A 58 -10.20 -4.02 -10.62
N TYR A 59 -9.22 -3.67 -9.78
CA TYR A 59 -8.34 -4.62 -9.14
C TYR A 59 -8.21 -4.29 -7.66
N GLN A 60 -7.97 -5.31 -6.86
CA GLN A 60 -7.53 -5.20 -5.48
C GLN A 60 -6.05 -5.57 -5.43
N ALA A 61 -5.23 -4.68 -4.87
CA ALA A 61 -3.82 -4.91 -4.63
C ALA A 61 -3.60 -5.18 -3.14
N HIS A 62 -2.77 -6.17 -2.85
CA HIS A 62 -2.33 -6.55 -1.52
C HIS A 62 -0.81 -6.67 -1.52
N GLN A 63 -0.14 -5.90 -0.67
CA GLN A 63 1.31 -5.92 -0.52
C GLN A 63 1.68 -6.16 0.94
N VAL A 64 2.39 -7.24 1.22
CA VAL A 64 2.93 -7.52 2.55
C VAL A 64 4.08 -6.57 2.85
N LEU A 65 4.10 -6.03 4.08
CA LEU A 65 5.20 -5.24 4.62
C LEU A 65 6.17 -6.18 5.33
N CYS A 66 7.31 -6.45 4.71
CA CYS A 66 8.29 -7.35 5.31
C CYS A 66 9.04 -6.68 6.45
N ASP A 67 8.95 -7.24 7.66
CA ASP A 67 9.72 -6.78 8.82
C ASP A 67 11.10 -7.44 8.94
N ASP A 68 11.89 -6.93 9.88
CA ASP A 68 13.24 -7.39 10.20
C ASP A 68 13.29 -8.72 10.97
N GLN A 69 12.17 -9.18 11.53
CA GLN A 69 12.06 -10.43 12.29
C GLN A 69 11.51 -11.59 11.45
N GLY A 70 10.91 -11.30 10.29
CA GLY A 70 10.38 -12.27 9.34
C GLY A 70 8.97 -12.73 9.64
N GLU A 71 8.23 -12.05 10.51
CA GLU A 71 6.84 -12.38 10.84
C GLU A 71 5.88 -12.06 9.68
N ASN A 72 6.14 -10.95 8.99
CA ASN A 72 5.49 -10.43 7.79
C ASN A 72 3.96 -10.32 7.94
N MET A 73 3.48 -9.90 9.11
CA MET A 73 2.05 -9.87 9.45
C MET A 73 1.30 -8.65 8.93
N TYR A 74 2.00 -7.53 8.70
CA TYR A 74 1.38 -6.30 8.21
C TYR A 74 1.29 -6.28 6.69
N CYS A 75 0.25 -5.65 6.17
CA CYS A 75 0.07 -5.46 4.73
C CYS A 75 -0.52 -4.08 4.40
N ILE A 76 -0.42 -3.76 3.13
CA ILE A 76 -1.09 -2.65 2.47
C ILE A 76 -2.19 -3.24 1.60
N GLU A 77 -3.39 -2.70 1.73
CA GLU A 77 -4.50 -2.98 0.84
C GLU A 77 -4.87 -1.73 0.03
N ALA A 78 -5.02 -1.90 -1.29
CA ALA A 78 -5.41 -0.85 -2.20
C ALA A 78 -6.41 -1.33 -3.25
N VAL A 79 -7.15 -0.38 -3.82
CA VAL A 79 -7.97 -0.60 -5.02
C VAL A 79 -7.30 0.13 -6.17
N VAL A 80 -7.18 -0.56 -7.31
CA VAL A 80 -6.63 -0.01 -8.55
C VAL A 80 -7.74 0.08 -9.58
N HIS A 81 -7.90 1.27 -10.16
CA HIS A 81 -8.78 1.51 -11.30
C HIS A 81 -7.92 1.75 -12.53
N ALA A 82 -7.94 0.82 -13.48
CA ALA A 82 -7.13 0.84 -14.69
C ALA A 82 -7.94 1.24 -15.93
N ASP A 83 -8.86 2.20 -15.78
CA ASP A 83 -9.69 2.70 -16.89
C ASP A 83 -8.83 3.53 -17.86
N PRO A 84 -8.61 3.07 -19.11
CA PRO A 84 -7.72 3.75 -20.06
C PRO A 84 -8.25 5.13 -20.53
N LEU A 85 -9.49 5.48 -20.21
CA LEU A 85 -10.06 6.80 -20.52
C LEU A 85 -9.73 7.86 -19.46
N LEU A 86 -9.23 7.46 -18.29
CA LEU A 86 -8.81 8.39 -17.24
C LEU A 86 -7.37 8.87 -17.52
N PRO A 87 -7.11 10.18 -17.45
CA PRO A 87 -5.81 10.76 -17.83
C PRO A 87 -4.64 10.28 -16.96
N ASP A 88 -4.90 9.97 -15.68
CA ASP A 88 -3.88 9.53 -14.71
C ASP A 88 -3.98 8.03 -14.39
N SER A 89 -4.64 7.26 -15.25
CA SER A 89 -4.80 5.81 -15.07
C SER A 89 -3.45 5.08 -15.17
N PRO A 90 -3.20 4.05 -14.33
CA PRO A 90 -4.10 3.50 -13.32
C PRO A 90 -4.13 4.32 -12.02
N LEU A 91 -5.33 4.52 -11.47
CA LEU A 91 -5.52 5.19 -10.18
C LEU A 91 -5.39 4.18 -9.04
N LEU A 92 -4.45 4.39 -8.13
CA LEU A 92 -4.27 3.56 -6.93
C LEU A 92 -4.83 4.28 -5.72
N ARG A 93 -5.89 3.74 -5.10
CA ARG A 93 -6.47 4.27 -3.85
C ARG A 93 -6.16 3.34 -2.71
N LEU A 94 -5.45 3.84 -1.71
CA LEU A 94 -5.14 3.05 -0.51
C LEU A 94 -6.40 2.87 0.34
N ARG A 95 -6.56 1.68 0.92
CA ARG A 95 -7.70 1.35 1.80
C ARG A 95 -7.27 1.18 3.24
N ARG A 96 -6.13 0.53 3.46
CA ARG A 96 -5.65 0.15 4.80
C ARG A 96 -4.15 -0.10 4.78
N ILE A 97 -3.51 0.17 5.92
CA ILE A 97 -2.23 -0.41 6.32
C ILE A 97 -2.47 -1.08 7.68
N GLY A 98 -2.05 -2.34 7.86
CA GLY A 98 -2.27 -3.04 9.12
C GLY A 98 -2.17 -4.56 8.99
N THR A 99 -2.47 -5.26 10.09
CA THR A 99 -2.58 -6.73 10.14
C THR A 99 -3.95 -7.24 9.70
#